data_AF-A0A9E2X3F0-F1
#
_entry.id   AF-A0A9E2X3F0-F1
#
_cell.length_a   1.000
_cell.length_b   1.000
_cell.length_c   1.000
_cell.angle_alpha   90.00
_cell.angle_beta   90.00
_cell.angle_gamma   90.00
#
_symmetry.space_group_name_H-M   'P 1'
#
loop_
_entity.id
_entity.type
_entity.pdbx_description
1 polymer ?
#
loop_
_entity_poly.entity_id
_entity_poly.type
_entity_poly.pdbx_seq_one_letter_code
_entity_poly.pdbx_strand_id
1 'polypeptide(L)'
;MDAETILHELTYATDLPRQALQAASAQRAELLPKFLGVIEDHLGQQPAARPSPTPLFFVFHLLGEWRERTAYRPLASLLRHPADELDVIFGDASTSTCHRVMAAVFDGDPQPLFDIILDPSVDEFIRSRMCEALAMITLRGELDRDRAARFLRDAFNELQPQRRCFVWCGWQSAIAMLGLGELKVLVRRAFNRGFIDPHMLGFADFERDLKRGIERPGDPWRPYDNYYELFGDTIEELSGWHCFTEDHSEDPEEWRELDEFDRILSEPHQNPFKGIGRNDRCPCGSGKKFKKCCLQ
;
A
#
# COMPACT_ATOMS: atom_id res chain seq x y z
N MET A 1 -30.68 -12.38 -5.04
CA MET A 1 -29.81 -12.79 -3.93
C MET A 1 -29.98 -11.74 -2.85
N ASP A 2 -30.39 -12.12 -1.64
CA ASP A 2 -30.51 -11.18 -0.52
C ASP A 2 -29.12 -10.77 0.01
N ALA A 3 -29.10 -9.72 0.83
CA ALA A 3 -27.86 -9.14 1.35
C ALA A 3 -27.02 -10.08 2.22
N GLU A 4 -27.63 -10.98 2.98
CA GLU A 4 -26.92 -11.94 3.84
C GLU A 4 -26.23 -13.00 2.97
N THR A 5 -26.92 -13.50 1.96
CA THR A 5 -26.35 -14.41 0.98
C THR A 5 -25.19 -13.75 0.22
N ILE A 6 -25.31 -12.48 -0.18
CA ILE A 6 -24.21 -11.77 -0.85
C ILE A 6 -22.98 -11.69 0.06
N LEU A 7 -23.14 -11.25 1.32
CA LEU A 7 -22.01 -11.17 2.26
C LEU A 7 -21.38 -12.54 2.52
N HIS A 8 -22.18 -13.59 2.62
CA HIS A 8 -21.69 -14.95 2.77
C HIS A 8 -20.82 -15.38 1.57
N GLU A 9 -21.32 -15.19 0.35
CA GLU A 9 -20.57 -15.50 -0.87
C GLU A 9 -19.27 -14.69 -0.97
N LEU A 10 -19.29 -13.38 -0.64
CA LEU A 10 -18.07 -12.55 -0.62
C LEU A 10 -17.08 -12.97 0.48
N THR A 11 -17.53 -13.64 1.54
CA THR A 11 -16.68 -14.05 2.66
C THR A 11 -15.97 -15.37 2.38
N TYR A 12 -16.66 -16.31 1.73
CA TYR A 12 -16.20 -17.70 1.58
C TYR A 12 -15.87 -18.09 0.13
N ALA A 13 -15.80 -17.12 -0.78
CA ALA A 13 -15.46 -17.33 -2.18
C ALA A 13 -14.08 -17.99 -2.35
N THR A 14 -14.03 -19.11 -3.09
CA THR A 14 -12.79 -19.74 -3.56
C THR A 14 -12.35 -19.23 -4.92
N ASP A 15 -13.32 -18.80 -5.74
CA ASP A 15 -13.13 -18.19 -7.06
C ASP A 15 -13.75 -16.78 -7.08
N LEU A 16 -13.55 -16.01 -8.14
CA LEU A 16 -14.16 -14.69 -8.26
C LEU A 16 -15.71 -14.80 -8.21
N PRO A 17 -16.40 -14.28 -7.17
CA PRO A 17 -17.82 -14.51 -6.97
C PRO A 17 -18.67 -13.57 -7.83
N ARG A 18 -18.62 -13.73 -9.16
CA ARG A 18 -19.20 -12.81 -10.15
C ARG A 18 -20.67 -12.50 -9.91
N GLN A 19 -21.47 -13.51 -9.56
CA GLN A 19 -22.90 -13.32 -9.29
C GLN A 19 -23.14 -12.48 -8.03
N ALA A 20 -22.35 -12.69 -6.97
CA ALA A 20 -22.45 -11.92 -5.73
C ALA A 20 -22.00 -10.47 -5.95
N LEU A 21 -20.91 -10.26 -6.70
CA LEU A 21 -20.42 -8.92 -7.06
C LEU A 21 -21.46 -8.14 -7.89
N GLN A 22 -22.04 -8.78 -8.93
CA GLN A 22 -23.12 -8.17 -9.72
C GLN A 22 -24.35 -7.86 -8.88
N ALA A 23 -24.77 -8.80 -8.03
CA ALA A 23 -25.90 -8.61 -7.14
C ALA A 23 -25.65 -7.50 -6.13
N ALA A 24 -24.40 -7.32 -5.69
CA ALA A 24 -24.01 -6.27 -4.78
C ALA A 24 -24.13 -4.88 -5.42
N SER A 25 -23.55 -4.69 -6.62
CA SER A 25 -23.68 -3.43 -7.36
C SER A 25 -25.13 -3.12 -7.73
N ALA A 26 -25.95 -4.12 -8.06
CA ALA A 26 -27.38 -3.94 -8.32
C ALA A 26 -28.20 -3.52 -7.08
N GLN A 27 -27.70 -3.81 -5.88
CA GLN A 27 -28.36 -3.53 -4.59
C GLN A 27 -27.56 -2.56 -3.72
N ARG A 28 -26.76 -1.67 -4.35
CA ARG A 28 -25.85 -0.74 -3.66
C ARG A 28 -26.48 -0.01 -2.47
N ALA A 29 -27.69 0.52 -2.61
CA ALA A 29 -28.34 1.31 -1.55
C ALA A 29 -28.61 0.48 -0.27
N GLU A 30 -28.88 -0.81 -0.42
CA GLU A 30 -29.11 -1.73 0.70
C GLU A 30 -27.79 -2.23 1.31
N LEU A 31 -26.80 -2.52 0.47
CA LEU A 31 -25.53 -3.09 0.93
C LEU A 31 -24.54 -2.07 1.47
N LEU A 32 -24.58 -0.83 0.99
CA LEU A 32 -23.67 0.22 1.44
C LEU A 32 -23.57 0.33 2.98
N PRO A 33 -24.68 0.51 3.74
CA PRO A 33 -24.59 0.58 5.20
C PRO A 33 -24.06 -0.72 5.83
N LYS A 34 -24.33 -1.89 5.22
CA LYS A 34 -23.81 -3.18 5.71
C LYS A 34 -22.30 -3.29 5.49
N PHE A 35 -21.81 -2.85 4.33
CA PHE A 35 -20.39 -2.84 4.00
C PHE A 35 -19.59 -1.89 4.89
N LEU A 36 -20.12 -0.70 5.15
CA LEU A 36 -19.53 0.22 6.14
C LEU A 36 -19.54 -0.41 7.54
N GLY A 37 -20.64 -1.06 7.92
CA GLY A 37 -20.74 -1.81 9.18
C GLY A 37 -19.69 -2.91 9.33
N VAL A 38 -19.40 -3.67 8.27
CA VAL A 38 -18.32 -4.68 8.27
C VAL A 38 -16.95 -4.04 8.57
N ILE A 39 -16.66 -2.88 7.99
CA ILE A 39 -15.40 -2.16 8.24
C ILE A 39 -15.37 -1.65 9.68
N GLU A 40 -16.46 -1.03 10.15
CA GLU A 40 -16.57 -0.51 11.51
C GLU A 40 -16.45 -1.61 12.58
N ASP A 41 -17.10 -2.76 12.35
CA ASP A 41 -17.00 -3.93 13.24
C ASP A 41 -15.57 -4.46 13.30
N HIS A 42 -14.88 -4.55 12.15
CA HIS A 42 -13.49 -4.97 12.10
C HIS A 42 -12.57 -4.01 12.89
N LEU A 43 -12.77 -2.70 12.71
CA LEU A 43 -12.03 -1.64 13.42
C LEU A 43 -12.30 -1.65 14.94
N GLY A 44 -13.52 -2.01 15.35
CA GLY A 44 -13.94 -2.05 16.76
C GLY A 44 -13.52 -3.31 17.51
N GLN A 45 -13.21 -4.40 16.80
CA GLN A 45 -12.86 -5.69 17.39
C GLN A 45 -11.36 -5.82 17.68
N GLN A 46 -11.02 -6.57 18.73
CA GLN A 46 -9.65 -7.00 18.98
C GLN A 46 -9.20 -8.04 17.94
N PRO A 47 -7.91 -8.09 17.57
CA PRO A 47 -7.41 -9.01 16.53
C PRO A 47 -7.88 -10.47 16.71
N ALA A 48 -7.85 -10.99 17.95
CA ALA A 48 -8.25 -12.37 18.24
C ALA A 48 -9.76 -12.65 18.09
N ALA A 49 -10.60 -11.62 18.02
CA ALA A 49 -12.06 -11.74 17.88
C ALA A 49 -12.55 -11.47 16.45
N ARG A 50 -11.65 -11.10 15.53
CA ARG A 50 -12.02 -10.76 14.16
C ARG A 50 -12.34 -12.01 13.35
N PRO A 51 -13.43 -11.99 12.54
CA PRO A 51 -13.73 -13.07 11.63
C PRO A 51 -12.59 -13.29 10.63
N SER A 52 -12.24 -14.57 10.43
CA SER A 52 -11.41 -15.02 9.32
C SER A 52 -12.02 -16.31 8.78
N PRO A 53 -12.42 -16.39 7.50
CA PRO A 53 -12.27 -15.35 6.46
C PRO A 53 -13.21 -14.14 6.66
N THR A 54 -12.96 -13.07 5.90
CA THR A 54 -13.69 -11.78 5.96
C THR A 54 -14.01 -11.28 4.55
N PRO A 55 -15.17 -10.62 4.31
CA PRO A 55 -15.51 -10.10 2.98
C PRO A 55 -14.78 -8.79 2.64
N LEU A 56 -13.90 -8.29 3.51
CA LEU A 56 -13.24 -6.98 3.39
C LEU A 56 -12.49 -6.79 2.07
N PHE A 57 -11.91 -7.85 1.50
CA PHE A 57 -11.27 -7.79 0.19
C PHE A 57 -12.25 -7.29 -0.89
N PHE A 58 -13.39 -7.94 -1.06
CA PHE A 58 -14.37 -7.54 -2.08
C PHE A 58 -15.12 -6.26 -1.70
N VAL A 59 -15.40 -6.05 -0.40
CA VAL A 59 -16.02 -4.81 0.08
C VAL A 59 -15.15 -3.60 -0.26
N PHE A 60 -13.83 -3.67 -0.05
CA PHE A 60 -12.89 -2.61 -0.39
C PHE A 60 -12.96 -2.23 -1.88
N HIS A 61 -12.90 -3.22 -2.76
CA HIS A 61 -12.93 -3.01 -4.20
C HIS A 61 -14.28 -2.48 -4.70
N LEU A 62 -15.40 -3.02 -4.20
CA LEU A 62 -16.75 -2.54 -4.54
C LEU A 62 -16.97 -1.08 -4.10
N LEU A 63 -16.49 -0.68 -2.92
CA LEU A 63 -16.57 0.71 -2.48
C LEU A 63 -15.75 1.64 -3.39
N GLY A 64 -14.61 1.16 -3.90
CA GLY A 64 -13.81 1.82 -4.93
C GLY A 64 -14.56 1.99 -6.25
N GLU A 65 -15.13 0.91 -6.79
CA GLU A 65 -15.98 0.90 -8.00
C GLU A 65 -17.12 1.91 -7.86
N TRP A 66 -17.80 1.90 -6.72
CA TRP A 66 -18.96 2.76 -6.44
C TRP A 66 -18.62 4.24 -6.21
N ARG A 67 -17.33 4.58 -6.12
CA ARG A 67 -16.84 5.93 -5.77
C ARG A 67 -17.43 6.41 -4.45
N GLU A 68 -17.54 5.51 -3.47
CA GLU A 68 -18.27 5.79 -2.25
C GLU A 68 -17.46 6.65 -1.27
N ARG A 69 -17.74 7.96 -1.24
CA ARG A 69 -16.96 8.91 -0.44
C ARG A 69 -17.08 8.69 1.06
N THR A 70 -18.19 8.16 1.55
CA THR A 70 -18.34 7.89 2.99
C THR A 70 -17.41 6.78 3.46
N ALA A 71 -16.88 5.96 2.55
CA ALA A 71 -15.92 4.90 2.87
C ALA A 71 -14.48 5.40 3.07
N TYR A 72 -14.14 6.61 2.62
CA TYR A 72 -12.76 7.11 2.64
C TYR A 72 -12.10 7.04 4.02
N ARG A 73 -12.78 7.53 5.06
CA ARG A 73 -12.24 7.56 6.43
C ARG A 73 -12.19 6.18 7.09
N PRO A 74 -13.24 5.35 7.01
CA PRO A 74 -13.18 3.96 7.44
C PRO A 74 -12.05 3.18 6.75
N LEU A 75 -11.89 3.31 5.43
CA LEU A 75 -10.84 2.63 4.68
C LEU A 75 -9.45 3.16 5.03
N ALA A 76 -9.28 4.48 5.19
CA ALA A 76 -8.03 5.04 5.65
C ALA A 76 -7.65 4.54 7.06
N SER A 77 -8.64 4.29 7.93
CA SER A 77 -8.39 3.71 9.25
C SER A 77 -8.03 2.23 9.16
N LEU A 78 -8.70 1.47 8.29
CA LEU A 78 -8.39 0.06 8.02
C LEU A 78 -6.95 -0.12 7.52
N LEU A 79 -6.52 0.71 6.56
CA LEU A 79 -5.17 0.67 5.99
C LEU A 79 -4.05 1.03 6.97
N ARG A 80 -4.36 1.41 8.21
CA ARG A 80 -3.39 1.64 9.28
C ARG A 80 -3.18 0.42 10.18
N HIS A 81 -3.84 -0.69 9.90
CA HIS A 81 -3.60 -1.94 10.61
C HIS A 81 -2.18 -2.49 10.39
N PRO A 82 -1.71 -3.37 11.28
CA PRO A 82 -0.43 -4.08 11.10
C PRO A 82 -0.33 -4.77 9.74
N ALA A 83 0.90 -4.82 9.20
CA ALA A 83 1.16 -5.34 7.85
C ALA A 83 0.73 -6.81 7.68
N ASP A 84 0.92 -7.64 8.70
CA ASP A 84 0.51 -9.05 8.71
C ASP A 84 -1.02 -9.22 8.65
N GLU A 85 -1.77 -8.32 9.29
CA GLU A 85 -3.23 -8.33 9.18
C GLU A 85 -3.71 -7.85 7.80
N LEU A 86 -3.07 -6.82 7.25
CA LEU A 86 -3.38 -6.32 5.91
C LEU A 86 -3.04 -7.34 4.82
N ASP A 87 -1.94 -8.07 4.97
CA ASP A 87 -1.55 -9.14 4.06
C ASP A 87 -2.59 -10.25 4.00
N VAL A 88 -3.13 -10.68 5.16
CA VAL A 88 -4.22 -11.66 5.22
C VAL A 88 -5.50 -11.18 4.53
N ILE A 89 -5.80 -9.87 4.57
CA ILE A 89 -7.02 -9.31 3.98
C ILE A 89 -6.85 -9.00 2.49
N PHE A 90 -5.73 -8.40 2.11
CA PHE A 90 -5.53 -7.79 0.80
C PHE A 90 -4.50 -8.52 -0.06
N GLY A 91 -3.51 -9.17 0.54
CA GLY A 91 -2.35 -9.71 -0.18
C GLY A 91 -1.81 -8.70 -1.19
N ASP A 92 -1.71 -9.12 -2.46
CA ASP A 92 -1.25 -8.30 -3.58
C ASP A 92 -2.09 -7.05 -3.88
N ALA A 93 -3.32 -6.95 -3.38
CA ALA A 93 -4.13 -5.73 -3.50
C ALA A 93 -3.50 -4.53 -2.78
N SER A 94 -2.72 -4.80 -1.72
CA SER A 94 -1.96 -3.78 -0.99
C SER A 94 -1.07 -2.96 -1.93
N THR A 95 -0.41 -3.60 -2.89
CA THR A 95 0.52 -2.97 -3.84
C THR A 95 -0.14 -2.65 -5.19
N SER A 96 -1.24 -3.32 -5.53
CA SER A 96 -1.82 -3.30 -6.88
C SER A 96 -3.04 -2.38 -7.02
N THR A 97 -3.89 -2.26 -5.99
CA THR A 97 -5.19 -1.57 -6.11
C THR A 97 -5.45 -0.52 -5.05
N CYS A 98 -4.78 -0.55 -3.90
CA CYS A 98 -5.08 0.35 -2.78
C CYS A 98 -5.04 1.84 -3.14
N HIS A 99 -4.05 2.30 -3.89
CA HIS A 99 -3.97 3.72 -4.32
C HIS A 99 -5.14 4.12 -5.22
N ARG A 100 -5.56 3.21 -6.11
CA ARG A 100 -6.66 3.41 -7.06
C ARG A 100 -8.00 3.48 -6.35
N VAL A 101 -8.23 2.60 -5.38
CA VAL A 101 -9.43 2.60 -4.53
C VAL A 101 -9.45 3.84 -3.63
N MET A 102 -8.34 4.17 -2.95
CA MET A 102 -8.29 5.32 -2.05
C MET A 102 -8.45 6.65 -2.79
N ALA A 103 -7.88 6.79 -4.00
CA ALA A 103 -8.13 7.95 -4.85
C ALA A 103 -9.59 8.02 -5.34
N ALA A 104 -10.24 6.87 -5.56
CA ALA A 104 -11.62 6.80 -6.03
C ALA A 104 -12.65 7.21 -4.98
N VAL A 105 -12.41 6.87 -3.71
CA VAL A 105 -13.30 7.21 -2.60
C VAL A 105 -12.99 8.57 -1.98
N PHE A 106 -11.99 9.32 -2.46
CA PHE A 106 -11.54 10.56 -1.84
C PHE A 106 -12.69 11.54 -1.49
N ASP A 107 -12.74 11.98 -0.22
CA ASP A 107 -13.84 12.81 0.30
C ASP A 107 -13.59 14.33 0.20
N GLY A 108 -12.39 14.74 -0.23
CA GLY A 108 -11.97 16.14 -0.33
C GLY A 108 -10.96 16.58 0.74
N ASP A 109 -10.78 15.79 1.82
CA ASP A 109 -9.81 16.07 2.88
C ASP A 109 -8.57 15.15 2.74
N PRO A 110 -7.38 15.66 2.38
CA PRO A 110 -6.19 14.82 2.20
C PRO A 110 -5.56 14.37 3.53
N GLN A 111 -6.04 14.83 4.69
CA GLN A 111 -5.42 14.54 5.97
C GLN A 111 -5.25 13.03 6.24
N PRO A 112 -6.25 12.15 5.98
CA PRO A 112 -6.07 10.73 6.18
C PRO A 112 -4.96 10.11 5.30
N LEU A 113 -4.74 10.60 4.07
CA LEU A 113 -3.58 10.15 3.27
C LEU A 113 -2.26 10.61 3.91
N PHE A 114 -2.19 11.86 4.38
CA PHE A 114 -0.99 12.37 5.05
C PHE A 114 -0.65 11.58 6.30
N ASP A 115 -1.66 11.27 7.12
CA ASP A 115 -1.51 10.50 8.35
C ASP A 115 -0.96 9.10 8.06
N ILE A 116 -1.48 8.42 7.03
CA ILE A 116 -0.95 7.11 6.61
C ILE A 116 0.51 7.25 6.15
N ILE A 117 0.80 8.17 5.22
CA ILE A 117 2.13 8.35 4.63
C ILE A 117 3.19 8.61 5.70
N LEU A 118 2.89 9.43 6.71
CA LEU A 118 3.83 9.83 7.74
C LEU A 118 3.97 8.83 8.90
N ASP A 119 3.01 7.91 9.10
CA ASP A 119 3.03 6.96 10.21
C ASP A 119 4.01 5.80 9.94
N PRO A 120 5.14 5.69 10.67
CA PRO A 120 6.12 4.64 10.45
C PRO A 120 5.67 3.25 10.91
N SER A 121 4.53 3.14 11.60
CA SER A 121 3.97 1.84 11.98
C SER A 121 3.11 1.20 10.90
N VAL A 122 2.69 1.99 9.90
CA VAL A 122 1.94 1.49 8.75
C VAL A 122 2.89 0.83 7.75
N ASP A 123 2.40 -0.23 7.10
CA ASP A 123 3.10 -0.97 6.06
C ASP A 123 3.72 -0.05 4.98
N GLU A 124 4.97 -0.32 4.60
CA GLU A 124 5.71 0.56 3.69
C GLU A 124 5.16 0.57 2.27
N PHE A 125 4.50 -0.51 1.83
CA PHE A 125 3.84 -0.58 0.53
C PHE A 125 2.55 0.23 0.53
N ILE A 126 1.73 0.13 1.57
CA ILE A 126 0.55 0.98 1.74
C ILE A 126 0.94 2.46 1.75
N ARG A 127 1.97 2.84 2.50
CA ARG A 127 2.46 4.22 2.55
C ARG A 127 2.94 4.70 1.18
N SER A 128 3.66 3.85 0.45
CA SER A 128 4.07 4.11 -0.93
C SER A 128 2.87 4.34 -1.85
N ARG A 129 1.83 3.50 -1.75
CA ARG A 129 0.58 3.65 -2.49
C ARG A 129 -0.19 4.91 -2.12
N MET A 130 -0.19 5.34 -0.86
CA MET A 130 -0.85 6.58 -0.48
C MET A 130 -0.15 7.83 -1.05
N CYS A 131 1.17 7.80 -1.25
CA CYS A 131 1.87 8.84 -2.01
C CYS A 131 1.36 8.94 -3.45
N GLU A 132 1.10 7.80 -4.11
CA GLU A 132 0.58 7.77 -5.47
C GLU A 132 -0.90 8.15 -5.54
N ALA A 133 -1.71 7.73 -4.57
CA ALA A 133 -3.09 8.20 -4.42
C ALA A 133 -3.14 9.72 -4.29
N LEU A 134 -2.23 10.32 -3.50
CA LEU A 134 -2.08 11.77 -3.38
C LEU A 134 -1.78 12.44 -4.73
N ALA A 135 -0.90 11.85 -5.54
CA ALA A 135 -0.61 12.35 -6.89
C ALA A 135 -1.83 12.21 -7.82
N MET A 136 -2.55 11.09 -7.77
CA MET A 136 -3.75 10.84 -8.57
C MET A 136 -4.85 11.87 -8.29
N ILE A 137 -5.18 12.12 -7.02
CA ILE A 137 -6.21 13.13 -6.66
C ILE A 137 -5.78 14.56 -7.03
N THR A 138 -4.47 14.83 -7.02
CA THR A 138 -3.92 16.14 -7.44
C THR A 138 -4.02 16.33 -8.95
N LEU A 139 -3.68 15.31 -9.74
CA LEU A 139 -3.80 15.34 -11.22
C LEU A 139 -5.26 15.47 -11.68
N ARG A 140 -6.20 14.95 -10.89
CA ARG A 140 -7.65 15.10 -11.11
C ARG A 140 -8.20 16.47 -10.67
N GLY A 141 -7.37 17.32 -10.05
CA GLY A 141 -7.76 18.65 -9.58
C GLY A 141 -8.58 18.66 -8.28
N GLU A 142 -8.63 17.54 -7.54
CA GLU A 142 -9.31 17.46 -6.24
C GLU A 142 -8.43 17.90 -5.07
N LEU A 143 -7.12 17.96 -5.29
CA LEU A 143 -6.15 18.55 -4.37
C LEU A 143 -5.33 19.63 -5.07
N ASP A 144 -5.17 20.77 -4.42
CA ASP A 144 -4.30 21.85 -4.89
C ASP A 144 -2.85 21.36 -5.06
N ARG A 145 -2.28 21.60 -6.26
CA ARG A 145 -0.93 21.15 -6.60
C ARG A 145 0.13 21.73 -5.67
N ASP A 146 -0.01 22.99 -5.25
CA ASP A 146 0.95 23.61 -4.34
C ASP A 146 0.86 23.00 -2.93
N ARG A 147 -0.34 22.60 -2.50
CA ARG A 147 -0.54 21.84 -1.25
C ARG A 147 0.15 20.47 -1.32
N ALA A 148 0.00 19.72 -2.41
CA ALA A 148 0.70 18.46 -2.61
C ALA A 148 2.23 18.66 -2.65
N ALA A 149 2.71 19.69 -3.36
CA ALA A 149 4.13 20.01 -3.48
C ALA A 149 4.76 20.39 -2.12
N ARG A 150 4.04 21.16 -1.28
CA ARG A 150 4.48 21.48 0.09
C ARG A 150 4.60 20.21 0.92
N PHE A 151 3.55 19.38 0.94
CA PHE A 151 3.58 18.12 1.68
C PHE A 151 4.75 17.22 1.24
N LEU A 152 4.94 16.99 -0.06
CA LEU A 152 6.04 16.16 -0.58
C LEU A 152 7.42 16.75 -0.27
N ARG A 153 7.55 18.08 -0.22
CA ARG A 153 8.80 18.74 0.20
C ARG A 153 9.10 18.49 1.68
N ASP A 154 8.11 18.67 2.53
CA ASP A 154 8.25 18.53 3.99
C ASP A 154 8.46 17.06 4.38
N ALA A 155 7.78 16.14 3.68
CA ALA A 155 7.92 14.69 3.80
C ALA A 155 9.37 14.20 3.67
N PHE A 156 10.24 14.89 2.93
CA PHE A 156 11.66 14.53 2.86
C PHE A 156 12.34 14.52 4.25
N ASN A 157 11.95 15.41 5.15
CA ASN A 157 12.50 15.47 6.50
C ASN A 157 11.67 14.67 7.52
N GLU A 158 10.36 14.56 7.28
CA GLU A 158 9.42 13.96 8.23
C GLU A 158 9.27 12.44 8.07
N LEU A 159 9.35 11.94 6.83
CA LEU A 159 9.21 10.51 6.55
C LEU A 159 10.20 9.69 7.37
N GLN A 160 9.66 8.71 8.07
CA GLN A 160 10.42 7.68 8.76
C GLN A 160 10.19 6.31 8.12
N PRO A 161 11.21 5.42 8.15
CA PRO A 161 12.53 5.67 8.67
C PRO A 161 13.41 6.43 7.66
N GLN A 162 14.37 7.22 8.15
CA GLN A 162 15.41 7.88 7.33
C GLN A 162 16.52 6.89 6.92
N ARG A 163 16.12 5.77 6.29
CA ARG A 163 16.95 4.71 5.72
C ARG A 163 16.18 4.05 4.57
N ARG A 164 16.75 3.01 3.94
CA ARG A 164 16.07 2.21 2.92
C ARG A 164 14.67 1.78 3.41
N CYS A 165 13.64 2.14 2.67
CA CYS A 165 12.23 1.84 2.94
C CYS A 165 11.39 2.10 1.68
N PHE A 166 10.42 1.24 1.38
CA PHE A 166 9.65 1.29 0.14
C PHE A 166 8.78 2.55 0.02
N VAL A 167 8.43 3.22 1.12
CA VAL A 167 7.71 4.51 1.11
C VAL A 167 8.44 5.57 0.26
N TRP A 168 9.77 5.54 0.22
CA TRP A 168 10.57 6.46 -0.57
C TRP A 168 10.37 6.27 -2.09
N CYS A 169 10.03 5.05 -2.53
CA CYS A 169 9.66 4.75 -3.91
C CYS A 169 8.34 5.45 -4.29
N GLY A 170 7.32 5.38 -3.43
CA GLY A 170 6.05 6.08 -3.65
C GLY A 170 6.20 7.60 -3.57
N TRP A 171 7.00 8.10 -2.64
CA TRP A 171 7.28 9.52 -2.50
C TRP A 171 7.92 10.12 -3.76
N GLN A 172 8.96 9.47 -4.31
CA GLN A 172 9.56 9.96 -5.56
C GLN A 172 8.62 9.76 -6.76
N SER A 173 7.78 8.71 -6.75
CA SER A 173 6.81 8.41 -7.80
C SER A 173 5.80 9.55 -7.89
N ALA A 174 5.24 9.97 -6.75
CA ALA A 174 4.33 11.11 -6.66
C ALA A 174 4.97 12.42 -7.18
N ILE A 175 6.24 12.68 -6.85
CA ILE A 175 7.00 13.85 -7.35
C ILE A 175 7.13 13.80 -8.87
N ALA A 176 7.47 12.64 -9.43
CA ALA A 176 7.60 12.44 -10.87
C ALA A 176 6.25 12.61 -11.57
N MET A 177 5.20 11.94 -11.09
CA MET A 177 3.83 12.01 -11.62
C MET A 177 3.31 13.45 -11.71
N LEU A 178 3.60 14.27 -10.70
CA LEU A 178 3.17 15.68 -10.63
C LEU A 178 4.09 16.66 -11.38
N GLY A 179 5.17 16.17 -11.98
CA GLY A 179 6.14 17.01 -12.67
C GLY A 179 6.81 18.04 -11.75
N LEU A 180 7.03 17.70 -10.47
CA LEU A 180 7.57 18.61 -9.45
C LEU A 180 9.10 18.73 -9.57
N GLY A 181 9.54 19.34 -10.66
CA GLY A 181 10.96 19.49 -11.01
C GLY A 181 11.79 20.23 -9.95
N GLU A 182 11.17 21.13 -9.18
CA GLU A 182 11.80 21.84 -8.08
C GLU A 182 12.24 20.91 -6.92
N LEU A 183 11.65 19.71 -6.81
CA LEU A 183 12.00 18.72 -5.79
C LEU A 183 13.04 17.69 -6.25
N LYS A 184 13.48 17.75 -7.53
CA LYS A 184 14.49 16.84 -8.10
C LYS A 184 15.76 16.73 -7.25
N VAL A 185 16.21 17.84 -6.65
CA VAL A 185 17.41 17.86 -5.79
C VAL A 185 17.21 17.06 -4.50
N LEU A 186 15.99 17.09 -3.93
CA LEU A 186 15.64 16.27 -2.76
C LEU A 186 15.59 14.79 -3.12
N VAL A 187 14.99 14.45 -4.27
CA VAL A 187 14.96 13.07 -4.77
C VAL A 187 16.39 12.54 -4.97
N ARG A 188 17.26 13.30 -5.63
CA ARG A 188 18.68 12.94 -5.79
C ARG A 188 19.36 12.68 -4.44
N ARG A 189 19.05 13.49 -3.43
CA ARG A 189 19.58 13.32 -2.08
C ARG A 189 19.08 12.03 -1.42
N ALA A 190 17.81 11.66 -1.60
CA ALA A 190 17.27 10.40 -1.10
C ALA A 190 17.99 9.18 -1.72
N PHE A 191 18.21 9.19 -3.04
CA PHE A 191 19.02 8.17 -3.73
C PHE A 191 20.45 8.11 -3.20
N ASN A 192 21.13 9.26 -3.07
CA ASN A 192 22.51 9.31 -2.56
C ASN A 192 22.64 8.84 -1.11
N ARG A 193 21.57 8.94 -0.32
CA ARG A 193 21.50 8.43 1.06
C ARG A 193 21.11 6.96 1.14
N GLY A 194 20.83 6.29 0.02
CA GLY A 194 20.42 4.89 -0.01
C GLY A 194 19.02 4.64 0.53
N PHE A 195 18.14 5.65 0.49
CA PHE A 195 16.75 5.52 0.95
C PHE A 195 15.88 4.73 -0.04
N ILE A 196 16.28 4.69 -1.31
CA ILE A 196 15.65 3.95 -2.40
C ILE A 196 16.62 2.86 -2.85
N ASP A 197 16.13 1.64 -3.02
CA ASP A 197 16.95 0.53 -3.48
C ASP A 197 17.30 0.70 -4.97
N PRO A 198 18.60 0.82 -5.33
CA PRO A 198 19.01 1.00 -6.73
C PRO A 198 18.72 -0.23 -7.62
N HIS A 199 18.45 -1.41 -7.04
CA HIS A 199 18.04 -2.59 -7.80
C HIS A 199 16.55 -2.54 -8.18
N MET A 200 15.73 -1.82 -7.41
CA MET A 200 14.31 -1.64 -7.68
C MET A 200 14.05 -0.47 -8.61
N LEU A 201 14.76 0.64 -8.41
CA LEU A 201 14.55 1.86 -9.17
C LEU A 201 15.86 2.64 -9.26
N GLY A 202 16.28 3.03 -10.47
CA GLY A 202 17.42 3.91 -10.67
C GLY A 202 17.02 5.40 -10.69
N PHE A 203 17.96 6.29 -10.38
CA PHE A 203 17.68 7.73 -10.53
C PHE A 203 17.37 8.12 -11.98
N ALA A 204 17.94 7.41 -12.96
CA ALA A 204 17.64 7.64 -14.37
C ALA A 204 16.17 7.31 -14.71
N ASP A 205 15.58 6.32 -14.02
CA ASP A 205 14.16 6.01 -14.14
C ASP A 205 13.31 7.18 -13.63
N PHE A 206 13.62 7.68 -12.43
CA PHE A 206 12.99 8.90 -11.91
C PHE A 206 13.13 10.09 -12.87
N GLU A 207 14.28 10.31 -13.51
CA GLU A 207 14.46 11.43 -14.44
C GLU A 207 13.57 11.30 -15.68
N ARG A 208 13.44 10.09 -16.22
CA ARG A 208 12.54 9.79 -17.33
C ARG A 208 11.08 10.04 -16.92
N ASP A 209 10.74 9.61 -15.71
CA ASP A 209 9.39 9.69 -15.17
C ASP A 209 8.99 11.14 -14.86
N LEU A 210 9.90 11.91 -14.26
CA LEU A 210 9.75 13.34 -14.02
C LEU A 210 9.59 14.13 -15.33
N LYS A 211 10.42 13.84 -16.35
CA LYS A 211 10.31 14.48 -17.66
C LYS A 211 8.91 14.27 -18.24
N ARG A 212 8.40 13.04 -18.13
CA ARG A 212 7.06 12.69 -18.60
C ARG A 212 5.98 13.43 -17.83
N GLY A 213 6.05 13.49 -16.49
CA GLY A 213 5.08 14.25 -15.69
C GLY A 213 5.09 15.76 -15.96
N ILE A 214 6.22 16.33 -16.39
CA ILE A 214 6.31 17.73 -16.84
C ILE A 214 5.67 17.91 -18.23
N GLU A 215 6.01 17.04 -19.18
CA GLU A 215 5.59 17.19 -20.58
C GLU A 215 4.14 16.75 -20.82
N ARG A 216 3.66 15.78 -20.05
CA ARG A 216 2.40 15.05 -20.24
C ARG A 216 1.77 14.66 -18.90
N PRO A 217 1.36 15.64 -18.07
CA PRO A 217 0.79 15.37 -16.76
C PRO A 217 -0.50 14.54 -16.89
N GLY A 218 -0.56 13.40 -16.20
CA GLY A 218 -1.74 12.53 -16.19
C GLY A 218 -1.84 11.53 -17.35
N ASP A 219 -0.95 11.56 -18.34
CA ASP A 219 -0.96 10.56 -19.41
C ASP A 219 -0.59 9.16 -18.86
N PRO A 220 -1.17 8.07 -19.39
CA PRO A 220 -0.85 6.69 -19.00
C PRO A 220 0.53 6.23 -19.51
N TRP A 221 1.34 5.55 -18.67
CA TRP A 221 2.75 5.23 -18.98
C TRP A 221 2.91 4.38 -20.22
N ARG A 222 2.02 3.41 -20.39
CA ARG A 222 1.90 2.60 -21.58
C ARG A 222 0.45 2.67 -22.07
N PRO A 223 0.21 2.42 -23.37
CA PRO A 223 -1.13 2.08 -23.82
C PRO A 223 -1.67 0.95 -22.94
N TYR A 224 -2.91 1.08 -22.46
CA TYR A 224 -3.58 0.12 -21.57
C TYR A 224 -3.01 0.01 -20.14
N ASP A 225 -2.18 0.97 -19.71
CA ASP A 225 -1.75 1.07 -18.32
C ASP A 225 -2.84 1.71 -17.46
N ASN A 226 -3.60 0.87 -16.75
CA ASN A 226 -4.64 1.30 -15.82
C ASN A 226 -4.12 1.55 -14.40
N TYR A 227 -2.80 1.44 -14.17
CA TYR A 227 -2.23 1.44 -12.83
C TYR A 227 -2.45 2.75 -12.07
N TYR A 228 -2.58 3.87 -12.76
CA TYR A 228 -2.88 5.19 -12.17
C TYR A 228 -4.25 5.72 -12.58
N GLU A 229 -5.13 4.85 -13.07
CA GLU A 229 -6.54 5.14 -13.25
C GLU A 229 -7.30 4.77 -11.97
N LEU A 230 -8.46 5.38 -11.74
CA LEU A 230 -9.31 4.99 -10.62
C LEU A 230 -9.78 3.55 -10.77
N PHE A 231 -9.98 2.87 -9.65
CA PHE A 231 -10.38 1.46 -9.66
C PHE A 231 -11.70 1.26 -10.42
N GLY A 232 -11.76 0.38 -11.41
CA GLY A 232 -12.90 0.23 -12.31
C GLY A 232 -13.98 -0.73 -11.80
N ASP A 233 -14.56 -1.47 -12.75
CA ASP A 233 -15.49 -2.57 -12.48
C ASP A 233 -14.74 -3.71 -11.77
N THR A 234 -15.22 -4.10 -10.60
CA THR A 234 -14.53 -5.08 -9.73
C THR A 234 -14.35 -6.43 -10.43
N ILE A 235 -15.28 -6.84 -11.30
CA ILE A 235 -15.19 -8.12 -12.01
C ILE A 235 -14.13 -8.03 -13.10
N GLU A 236 -14.13 -6.97 -13.91
CA GLU A 236 -13.13 -6.76 -14.95
C GLU A 236 -11.73 -6.66 -14.35
N GLU A 237 -11.55 -5.81 -13.33
CA GLU A 237 -10.28 -5.55 -12.66
C GLU A 237 -9.67 -6.80 -12.02
N LEU A 238 -10.50 -7.63 -11.37
CA LEU A 238 -10.03 -8.81 -10.64
C LEU A 238 -9.97 -10.08 -11.50
N SER A 239 -10.65 -10.12 -12.65
CA SER A 239 -10.73 -11.34 -13.46
C SER A 239 -9.40 -11.85 -14.02
N GLY A 240 -8.40 -10.96 -14.17
CA GLY A 240 -7.07 -11.31 -14.65
C GLY A 240 -6.07 -11.68 -13.56
N TRP A 241 -6.49 -11.72 -12.30
CA TRP A 241 -5.59 -12.02 -11.19
C TRP A 241 -5.27 -13.50 -11.15
N HIS A 242 -4.01 -13.84 -10.85
CA HIS A 242 -3.58 -15.23 -10.70
C HIS A 242 -4.51 -15.98 -9.75
N CYS A 243 -4.91 -15.34 -8.63
CA CYS A 243 -5.85 -15.86 -7.65
C CYS A 243 -7.26 -16.22 -8.18
N PHE A 244 -7.61 -15.86 -9.42
CA PHE A 244 -8.91 -16.12 -10.04
C PHE A 244 -8.82 -16.67 -11.48
N THR A 245 -7.65 -17.11 -11.92
CA THR A 245 -7.45 -17.73 -13.25
C THR A 245 -7.48 -19.26 -13.17
N GLU A 246 -7.93 -19.92 -14.25
CA GLU A 246 -8.00 -21.39 -14.33
C GLU A 246 -6.62 -22.09 -14.26
N ASP A 247 -5.53 -21.35 -14.47
CA ASP A 247 -4.13 -21.84 -14.40
C ASP A 247 -3.57 -21.86 -12.96
N HIS A 248 -4.47 -21.93 -11.98
CA HIS A 248 -4.16 -22.19 -10.58
C HIS A 248 -3.71 -23.64 -10.36
N SER A 249 -2.62 -24.04 -10.98
CA SER A 249 -1.85 -25.15 -10.43
C SER A 249 -1.08 -24.59 -9.23
N GLU A 250 -1.45 -25.02 -8.02
CA GLU A 250 -0.55 -24.99 -6.87
C GLU A 250 0.64 -25.92 -7.17
N ASP A 251 1.55 -25.53 -8.07
CA ASP A 251 2.79 -26.27 -8.27
C ASP A 251 3.70 -25.97 -7.06
N PRO A 252 4.00 -26.95 -6.19
CA PRO A 252 4.83 -26.74 -5.02
C PRO A 252 6.27 -26.30 -5.37
N GLU A 253 6.70 -26.41 -6.63
CA GLU A 253 7.99 -25.92 -7.10
C GLU A 253 8.01 -24.40 -7.30
N GLU A 254 6.93 -23.76 -7.80
CA GLU A 254 6.88 -22.29 -7.97
C GLU A 254 6.91 -21.55 -6.63
N TRP A 255 6.20 -22.06 -5.62
CA TRP A 255 6.23 -21.50 -4.26
C TRP A 255 7.62 -21.62 -3.63
N ARG A 256 8.39 -22.67 -3.93
CA ARG A 256 9.78 -22.80 -3.47
C ARG A 256 10.69 -21.75 -4.08
N GLU A 257 10.52 -21.43 -5.35
CA GLU A 257 11.31 -20.40 -6.02
C GLU A 257 11.00 -19.00 -5.49
N LEU A 258 9.72 -18.71 -5.18
CA LEU A 258 9.32 -17.47 -4.51
C LEU A 258 9.86 -17.37 -3.07
N ASP A 259 9.79 -18.44 -2.29
CA ASP A 259 10.39 -18.52 -0.93
C ASP A 259 11.92 -18.34 -0.97
N GLU A 260 12.57 -18.87 -2.01
CA GLU A 260 14.00 -18.74 -2.22
C GLU A 260 14.37 -17.32 -2.68
N PHE A 261 13.54 -16.69 -3.50
CA PHE A 261 13.67 -15.29 -3.89
C PHE A 261 13.48 -14.33 -2.70
N ASP A 262 12.48 -14.58 -1.85
CA ASP A 262 12.22 -13.79 -0.64
C ASP A 262 13.32 -13.97 0.41
N ARG A 263 13.95 -15.16 0.49
CA ARG A 263 15.19 -15.39 1.25
C ARG A 263 16.42 -14.67 0.68
N ILE A 264 16.49 -14.49 -0.64
CA ILE A 264 17.60 -13.75 -1.28
C ILE A 264 17.46 -12.25 -1.00
N LEU A 265 16.23 -11.73 -0.94
CA LEU A 265 15.95 -10.32 -0.64
C LEU A 265 16.00 -10.00 0.86
N SER A 266 15.72 -10.97 1.71
CA SER A 266 15.79 -10.85 3.17
C SER A 266 17.08 -11.47 3.71
N GLU A 267 18.21 -10.73 3.69
CA GLU A 267 19.36 -11.16 4.49
C GLU A 267 18.94 -11.17 5.98
N PRO A 268 18.91 -12.32 6.67
CA PRO A 268 18.60 -12.34 8.08
C PRO A 268 19.69 -11.54 8.78
N HIS A 269 19.29 -10.45 9.47
CA HIS A 269 20.21 -9.59 10.20
C HIS A 269 21.06 -10.44 11.16
N GLN A 270 22.30 -10.74 10.76
CA GLN A 270 23.19 -11.54 11.58
C GLN A 270 23.55 -10.71 12.80
N ASN A 271 23.07 -11.12 13.97
CA ASN A 271 23.47 -10.49 15.21
C ASN A 271 24.99 -10.69 15.39
N PRO A 272 25.81 -9.63 15.23
CA PRO A 272 27.27 -9.76 15.30
C PRO A 272 27.75 -10.10 16.73
N PHE A 273 26.84 -10.07 17.70
CA PHE A 273 27.08 -10.42 19.10
C PHE A 273 26.47 -11.78 19.49
N LYS A 274 26.12 -12.62 18.51
CA LYS A 274 25.64 -13.99 18.74
C LYS A 274 26.73 -14.79 19.45
N GLY A 275 26.55 -15.00 20.75
CA GLY A 275 27.50 -15.69 21.64
C GLY A 275 28.04 -14.84 22.79
N ILE A 276 27.71 -13.55 22.86
CA ILE A 276 28.13 -12.66 23.95
C ILE A 276 27.04 -12.58 25.00
N GLY A 277 27.32 -13.08 26.19
CA GLY A 277 26.42 -13.01 27.33
C GLY A 277 26.24 -11.57 27.82
N ARG A 278 25.04 -11.25 28.32
CA ARG A 278 24.66 -9.90 28.82
C ARG A 278 25.64 -9.33 29.86
N ASN A 279 26.34 -10.19 30.61
CA ASN A 279 27.29 -9.79 31.64
C ASN A 279 28.77 -9.90 31.22
N ASP A 280 29.06 -10.38 30.00
CA ASP A 280 30.42 -10.56 29.49
C ASP A 280 31.09 -9.23 29.20
N ARG A 281 32.42 -9.24 29.06
CA ARG A 281 33.16 -8.04 28.65
C ARG A 281 32.79 -7.67 27.22
N CYS A 282 32.51 -6.39 27.02
CA CYS A 282 32.06 -5.88 25.74
C CYS A 282 33.19 -5.99 24.68
N PRO A 283 32.92 -6.55 23.49
CA PRO A 283 33.94 -6.80 22.46
C PRO A 283 34.46 -5.51 21.81
N CYS A 284 33.80 -4.36 22.02
CA CYS A 284 34.24 -3.06 21.48
C CYS A 284 35.48 -2.47 22.17
N GLY A 285 36.10 -3.19 23.12
CA GLY A 285 37.31 -2.76 23.83
C GLY A 285 37.08 -1.78 24.97
N SER A 286 35.83 -1.44 25.30
CA SER A 286 35.51 -0.45 26.35
C SER A 286 35.80 -0.92 27.79
N GLY A 287 36.10 -2.21 27.99
CA GLY A 287 36.32 -2.81 29.31
C GLY A 287 35.05 -2.96 30.17
N LYS A 288 33.89 -2.46 29.73
CA LYS A 288 32.61 -2.55 30.43
C LYS A 288 31.87 -3.86 30.14
N LYS A 289 30.89 -4.22 30.98
CA LYS A 289 29.96 -5.35 30.70
C LYS A 289 29.08 -5.01 29.49
N PHE A 290 28.77 -5.99 28.65
CA PHE A 290 28.03 -5.82 27.39
C PHE A 290 26.71 -5.05 27.59
N LYS A 291 25.93 -5.38 28.63
CA LYS A 291 24.69 -4.66 29.00
C LYS A 291 24.81 -3.18 29.36
N LYS A 292 26.03 -2.70 29.67
CA LYS A 292 26.30 -1.30 30.03
C LYS A 292 27.06 -0.57 28.91
N CYS A 293 27.09 -1.14 27.71
CA CYS A 293 27.85 -0.62 26.57
C CYS A 293 27.05 -0.77 25.28
N CYS A 294 27.27 -1.84 24.50
CA CYS A 294 26.72 -1.99 23.15
C CYS A 294 25.34 -2.68 23.08
N LEU A 295 24.72 -2.97 24.23
CA LEU A 295 23.35 -3.52 24.34
C LEU A 295 22.35 -2.46 24.86
N GLN A 296 22.56 -1.18 24.51
CA GLN A 296 21.59 -0.12 24.78
C GLN A 296 20.60 0.02 23.64
#